data_AF-A0A4D9CR89-F1
#
_entry.id   AF-A0A4D9CR89-F1
#
_cell.length_a   1.000
_cell.length_b   1.000
_cell.length_c   1.000
_cell.angle_alpha   90.00
_cell.angle_beta   90.00
_cell.angle_gamma   90.00
#
_symmetry.space_group_name_H-M   'P 1'
#
loop_
_entity.id
_entity.type
_entity.pdbx_description
1 polymer ?
#
loop_
_entity_poly.entity_id
_entity_poly.type
_entity_poly.pdbx_seq_one_letter_code
_entity_poly.pdbx_strand_id
1 'polypeptide(L)'
;MSEHIRVKTKHVEGLVAESEQSSPAKGPGSCMRWPTVKDRDAGGRFILEAATFASSALFAGAALYISLVEHPARKTLAASSLDVPKSKGKAIKKSAIKSAVLQWRESYQRAAPLQVFYALVAGVGGMCNTFVLKEAAAWAWGGGLVAMNVPFTLLCLMPINKELGKRAEMVELEQETRGTSDREEETKVDEDEIEEADPVSRRVTFCLGSWSCSGLPSTKHLLRLWGQLHAVRAALGLSGFLVLTAHVLSVAHSRRASKVMIYG
;
A
#
# COMPACT_ATOMS: atom_id res chain seq x y z
N MET A 1 -34.01 -25.94 -61.92
CA MET A 1 -34.00 -25.56 -63.34
C MET A 1 -35.32 -24.83 -63.62
N SER A 2 -35.24 -23.62 -64.20
CA SER A 2 -36.32 -22.65 -64.52
C SER A 2 -36.98 -21.94 -63.33
N GLU A 3 -36.72 -20.67 -63.03
CA GLU A 3 -36.88 -19.39 -63.76
C GLU A 3 -38.17 -18.63 -63.35
N HIS A 4 -37.92 -17.43 -62.81
CA HIS A 4 -38.65 -16.16 -62.95
C HIS A 4 -40.19 -16.15 -63.00
N ILE A 5 -40.82 -15.57 -61.97
CA ILE A 5 -41.88 -14.55 -62.15
C ILE A 5 -41.67 -13.39 -61.18
N ARG A 6 -41.41 -12.21 -61.76
CA ARG A 6 -41.38 -10.89 -61.13
C ARG A 6 -42.76 -10.26 -61.34
N VAL A 7 -43.50 -9.95 -60.27
CA VAL A 7 -44.69 -9.08 -60.35
C VAL A 7 -44.36 -7.75 -59.69
N LYS A 8 -44.28 -6.71 -60.52
CA LYS A 8 -44.31 -5.30 -60.14
C LYS A 8 -45.77 -4.93 -59.86
N THR A 9 -46.04 -4.26 -58.74
CA THR A 9 -47.20 -3.38 -58.60
C THR A 9 -46.71 -1.96 -58.29
N LYS A 10 -47.15 -1.04 -59.14
CA LYS A 10 -46.92 0.40 -59.10
C LYS A 10 -47.97 1.08 -58.21
N HIS A 11 -47.54 2.18 -57.60
CA HIS A 11 -48.26 3.43 -57.31
C HIS A 11 -49.61 3.38 -56.59
N VAL A 12 -49.66 4.05 -55.43
CA VAL A 12 -50.60 5.17 -55.24
C VAL A 12 -49.82 6.39 -54.74
N GLU A 13 -50.01 7.49 -55.47
CA GLU A 13 -49.52 8.86 -55.26
C GLU A 13 -50.12 9.49 -53.99
N GLY A 14 -49.43 10.49 -53.41
CA GLY A 14 -50.12 11.43 -52.53
C GLY A 14 -49.24 12.35 -51.67
N LEU A 15 -48.77 13.45 -52.27
CA LEU A 15 -48.68 14.80 -51.67
C LEU A 15 -47.74 15.02 -50.46
N VAL A 16 -46.61 15.70 -50.67
CA VAL A 16 -46.43 17.14 -50.36
C VAL A 16 -45.04 17.54 -50.85
N ALA A 17 -45.02 18.54 -51.74
CA ALA A 17 -43.83 19.18 -52.26
C ALA A 17 -43.29 20.23 -51.26
N GLU A 18 -41.97 20.19 -51.07
CA GLU A 18 -41.04 21.32 -51.25
C GLU A 18 -41.36 22.66 -50.55
N SER A 19 -40.58 23.03 -49.53
CA SER A 19 -39.73 24.24 -49.55
C SER A 19 -39.20 24.59 -48.15
N GLU A 20 -37.91 24.95 -48.12
CA GLU A 20 -37.21 25.87 -47.20
C GLU A 20 -35.98 25.27 -46.49
N GLN A 21 -34.85 25.40 -47.19
CA GLN A 21 -33.57 25.67 -46.57
C GLN A 21 -33.68 26.94 -45.72
N SER A 22 -33.64 26.79 -44.40
CA SER A 22 -33.28 27.87 -43.49
C SER A 22 -32.10 27.43 -42.62
N SER A 23 -31.01 28.18 -42.72
CA SER A 23 -29.82 28.10 -41.88
C SER A 23 -30.19 28.16 -40.39
N PRO A 24 -29.51 27.43 -39.48
CA PRO A 24 -29.74 27.65 -38.07
C PRO A 24 -29.05 28.96 -37.65
N ALA A 25 -29.87 29.95 -37.33
CA ALA A 25 -29.45 31.16 -36.65
C ALA A 25 -28.76 30.80 -35.32
N LYS A 26 -27.56 31.36 -35.10
CA LYS A 26 -26.86 31.31 -33.81
C LYS A 26 -27.61 32.20 -32.81
N GLY A 27 -28.41 31.60 -31.93
CA GLY A 27 -28.96 32.27 -30.75
C GLY A 27 -27.98 32.23 -29.57
N PRO A 28 -27.82 33.30 -28.77
CA PRO A 28 -27.06 33.28 -27.53
C PRO A 28 -27.97 32.73 -26.42
N GLY A 29 -28.02 31.41 -26.32
CA GLY A 29 -28.75 30.71 -25.28
C GLY A 29 -28.05 29.40 -25.00
N SER A 30 -27.13 29.43 -24.03
CA SER A 30 -26.52 28.21 -23.50
C SER A 30 -27.61 27.38 -22.83
N CYS A 31 -28.26 26.51 -23.62
CA CYS A 31 -29.15 25.49 -23.10
C CYS A 31 -28.29 24.60 -22.20
N MET A 32 -28.57 24.65 -20.90
CA MET A 32 -27.97 23.78 -19.90
C MET A 32 -28.32 22.33 -20.27
N ARG A 33 -27.41 21.67 -20.99
CA ARG A 33 -27.54 20.28 -21.41
C ARG A 33 -27.46 19.41 -20.16
N TRP A 34 -28.60 18.93 -19.69
CA TRP A 34 -28.65 17.99 -18.58
C TRP A 34 -27.84 16.73 -18.94
N PRO A 35 -26.98 16.22 -18.04
CA PRO A 35 -26.21 15.00 -18.28
C PRO A 35 -27.17 13.87 -18.63
N THR A 36 -26.97 13.24 -19.78
CA THR A 36 -27.74 12.06 -20.15
C THR A 36 -27.33 10.88 -19.24
N VAL A 37 -28.16 9.84 -19.13
CA VAL A 37 -27.80 8.61 -18.37
C VAL A 37 -26.43 8.07 -18.81
N LYS A 38 -26.15 8.15 -20.12
CA LYS A 38 -24.87 7.77 -20.73
C LYS A 38 -23.67 8.60 -20.24
N ASP A 39 -23.88 9.88 -19.90
CA ASP A 39 -22.85 10.76 -19.32
C ASP A 39 -22.59 10.43 -17.84
N ARG A 40 -23.63 10.02 -17.09
CA ARG A 40 -23.50 9.57 -15.69
C ARG A 40 -22.74 8.25 -15.59
N ASP A 41 -22.98 7.33 -16.54
CA ASP A 41 -22.26 6.06 -16.64
C ASP A 41 -20.79 6.26 -17.03
N ALA A 42 -20.49 7.24 -17.89
CA ALA A 42 -19.11 7.57 -18.27
C ALA A 42 -18.31 8.14 -17.09
N GLY A 43 -18.91 9.01 -16.27
CA GLY A 43 -18.27 9.55 -15.08
C GLY A 43 -17.95 8.48 -14.02
N GLY A 44 -18.90 7.57 -13.76
CA GLY A 44 -18.71 6.48 -12.81
C GLY A 44 -17.58 5.52 -13.20
N ARG A 45 -17.49 5.16 -14.50
CA ARG A 45 -16.40 4.34 -15.05
C ARG A 45 -15.04 4.98 -14.81
N PHE A 46 -14.90 6.25 -15.19
CA PHE A 46 -13.64 6.99 -15.02
C PHE A 46 -13.20 7.06 -13.56
N ILE A 47 -14.12 7.33 -12.63
CA ILE A 47 -13.81 7.39 -11.20
C ILE A 47 -13.28 6.04 -10.70
N LEU A 48 -13.90 4.93 -11.11
CA LEU A 48 -13.48 3.59 -10.67
C LEU A 48 -12.12 3.19 -11.26
N GLU A 49 -11.88 3.45 -12.53
CA GLU A 49 -10.58 3.26 -13.19
C GLU A 49 -9.48 4.08 -12.50
N ALA A 50 -9.74 5.36 -12.26
CA ALA A 50 -8.82 6.27 -11.59
C ALA A 50 -8.52 5.83 -10.14
N ALA A 51 -9.55 5.46 -9.37
CA ALA A 51 -9.39 4.96 -8.01
C ALA A 51 -8.57 3.66 -7.96
N THR A 52 -8.82 2.73 -8.89
CA THR A 52 -8.07 1.47 -9.02
C THR A 52 -6.60 1.73 -9.32
N PHE A 53 -6.33 2.57 -10.34
CA PHE A 53 -4.98 2.92 -10.76
C PHE A 53 -4.21 3.67 -9.66
N ALA A 54 -4.82 4.71 -9.07
CA ALA A 54 -4.21 5.51 -8.02
C ALA A 54 -3.89 4.68 -6.77
N SER A 55 -4.80 3.79 -6.36
CA SER A 55 -4.57 2.90 -5.20
C SER A 55 -3.43 1.92 -5.47
N SER A 56 -3.35 1.36 -6.68
CA SER A 56 -2.22 0.51 -7.08
C SER A 56 -0.89 1.27 -7.05
N ALA A 57 -0.87 2.51 -7.55
CA ALA A 57 0.30 3.38 -7.52
C ALA A 57 0.75 3.71 -6.10
N LEU A 58 -0.19 4.10 -5.22
CA LEU A 58 0.08 4.42 -3.81
C LEU A 58 0.58 3.20 -3.05
N PHE A 59 0.00 2.02 -3.29
CA PHE A 59 0.47 0.77 -2.71
C PHE A 59 1.91 0.46 -3.13
N ALA A 60 2.18 0.46 -4.44
CA ALA A 60 3.50 0.15 -4.99
C ALA A 60 4.55 1.15 -4.51
N GLY A 61 4.24 2.45 -4.54
CA GLY A 61 5.10 3.52 -4.08
C GLY A 61 5.45 3.40 -2.60
N ALA A 62 4.45 3.18 -1.73
CA ALA A 62 4.69 3.00 -0.30
C ALA A 62 5.53 1.74 -0.01
N ALA A 63 5.26 0.62 -0.69
CA ALA A 63 6.02 -0.61 -0.52
C ALA A 63 7.49 -0.47 -0.99
N LEU A 64 7.72 0.24 -2.10
CA LEU A 64 9.06 0.56 -2.59
C LEU A 64 9.79 1.49 -1.60
N TYR A 65 9.14 2.54 -1.11
CA TYR A 65 9.72 3.47 -0.15
C TYR A 65 10.22 2.74 1.11
N ILE A 66 9.37 1.88 1.69
CA ILE A 66 9.75 1.13 2.89
C ILE A 66 10.94 0.19 2.60
N SER A 67 10.97 -0.44 1.41
CA SER A 67 12.02 -1.38 1.03
C SER A 67 13.36 -0.69 0.70
N LEU A 68 13.33 0.48 0.07
CA LEU A 68 14.51 1.18 -0.45
C LEU A 68 15.06 2.24 0.51
N VAL A 69 14.22 2.86 1.31
CA VAL A 69 14.59 3.98 2.17
C VAL A 69 14.51 3.58 3.64
N GLU A 70 13.32 3.18 4.08
CA GLU A 70 13.05 3.02 5.51
C GLU A 70 13.76 1.80 6.12
N HIS A 71 13.75 0.66 5.41
CA HIS A 71 14.39 -0.55 5.89
C HIS A 71 15.93 -0.47 5.86
N PRO A 72 16.58 0.08 4.81
CA PRO A 72 18.02 0.36 4.83
C PRO A 72 18.42 1.33 5.94
N ALA A 73 17.67 2.41 6.18
CA ALA A 73 17.95 3.35 7.27
C ALA A 73 17.97 2.65 8.65
N ARG A 74 17.00 1.77 8.93
CA ARG A 74 16.97 0.95 10.16
C ARG A 74 18.16 0.00 10.26
N LYS A 75 18.62 -0.57 9.15
CA LYS A 75 19.82 -1.43 9.13
C LYS A 75 21.09 -0.63 9.40
N THR A 76 21.19 0.60 8.88
CA THR A 76 22.34 1.47 9.12
C THR A 76 22.45 1.85 10.59
N LEU A 77 21.33 2.17 11.26
CA LEU A 77 21.30 2.39 12.71
C LEU A 77 21.75 1.15 13.48
N ALA A 78 21.32 -0.04 13.06
CA ALA A 78 21.79 -1.29 13.65
C ALA A 78 23.27 -1.60 13.32
N ALA A 79 23.80 -1.11 12.20
CA ALA A 79 25.15 -1.38 11.72
C ALA A 79 26.21 -0.40 12.25
N SER A 80 25.90 0.87 12.42
CA SER A 80 26.82 1.89 13.00
C SER A 80 27.24 1.54 14.43
N SER A 81 26.47 0.70 15.12
CA SER A 81 26.84 0.12 16.41
C SER A 81 27.95 -0.94 16.35
N LEU A 82 28.38 -1.39 15.15
CA LEU A 82 29.40 -2.43 15.00
C LEU A 82 30.84 -1.93 15.17
N ASP A 83 31.13 -0.66 14.91
CA ASP A 83 32.48 -0.05 14.97
C ASP A 83 32.96 0.25 16.40
N VAL A 84 32.14 -0.09 17.40
CA VAL A 84 32.43 0.12 18.81
C VAL A 84 33.46 -0.89 19.33
N PRO A 85 34.49 -0.46 20.09
CA PRO A 85 35.48 -1.35 20.71
C PRO A 85 34.86 -2.53 21.46
N LYS A 86 35.47 -3.72 21.36
CA LYS A 86 34.93 -4.98 21.92
C LYS A 86 34.55 -4.90 23.42
N SER A 87 35.21 -4.03 24.20
CA SER A 87 34.94 -3.82 25.63
C SER A 87 33.59 -3.16 25.93
N LYS A 88 33.10 -2.25 25.07
CA LYS A 88 31.77 -1.58 25.20
C LYS A 88 30.78 -1.99 24.09
N GLY A 89 31.24 -2.72 23.08
CA GLY A 89 30.50 -3.01 21.86
C GLY A 89 29.27 -3.89 22.02
N LYS A 90 29.20 -4.76 23.05
CA LYS A 90 28.03 -5.64 23.24
C LYS A 90 26.79 -4.88 23.69
N ALA A 91 26.95 -3.96 24.64
CA ALA A 91 25.85 -3.14 25.16
C ALA A 91 25.32 -2.17 24.10
N ILE A 92 26.22 -1.51 23.36
CA ILE A 92 25.85 -0.56 22.31
C ILE A 92 25.14 -1.26 21.14
N LYS A 93 25.62 -2.45 20.72
CA LYS A 93 24.92 -3.26 19.70
C LYS A 93 23.53 -3.70 20.14
N LYS A 94 23.35 -4.06 21.43
CA LYS A 94 22.03 -4.40 21.98
C LYS A 94 21.10 -3.19 21.94
N SER A 95 21.56 -2.02 22.36
CA SER A 95 20.79 -0.77 22.33
C SER A 95 20.36 -0.38 20.92
N ALA A 96 21.26 -0.43 19.94
CA ALA A 96 20.94 -0.08 18.55
C ALA A 96 19.89 -1.02 17.93
N ILE A 97 19.94 -2.32 18.23
CA ILE A 97 18.93 -3.28 17.77
C ILE A 97 17.57 -2.98 18.41
N LYS A 98 17.53 -2.61 19.71
CA LYS A 98 16.32 -2.20 20.40
C LYS A 98 15.68 -0.99 19.71
N SER A 99 16.47 0.08 19.48
CA SER A 99 15.99 1.27 18.78
C SER A 99 15.46 0.96 17.37
N ALA A 100 16.13 0.09 16.61
CA ALA A 100 15.68 -0.30 15.28
C ALA A 100 14.32 -1.03 15.31
N VAL A 101 14.04 -1.82 16.34
CA VAL A 101 12.77 -2.55 16.52
C VAL A 101 11.64 -1.61 16.94
N LEU A 102 11.92 -0.65 17.82
CA LEU A 102 10.96 0.38 18.21
C LEU A 102 10.55 1.25 17.01
N GLN A 103 11.53 1.72 16.24
CA GLN A 103 11.27 2.47 15.00
C GLN A 103 10.51 1.64 13.96
N TRP A 104 10.75 0.33 13.91
CA TRP A 104 9.98 -0.56 13.05
C TRP A 104 8.51 -0.64 13.51
N ARG A 105 8.26 -0.81 14.82
CA ARG A 105 6.90 -0.93 15.38
C ARG A 105 6.08 0.33 15.10
N GLU A 106 6.65 1.50 15.38
CA GLU A 106 5.97 2.78 15.18
C GLU A 106 5.59 3.00 13.71
N SER A 107 6.53 2.78 12.79
CA SER A 107 6.23 2.92 11.36
C SER A 107 5.22 1.87 10.88
N TYR A 108 5.37 0.62 11.33
CA TYR A 108 4.49 -0.48 10.93
C TYR A 108 3.03 -0.23 11.31
N GLN A 109 2.77 0.27 12.53
CA GLN A 109 1.42 0.57 13.01
C GLN A 109 0.71 1.61 12.14
N ARG A 110 1.46 2.59 11.62
CA ARG A 110 0.92 3.63 10.73
C ARG A 110 0.77 3.17 9.28
N ALA A 111 1.74 2.40 8.77
CA ALA A 111 1.78 2.00 7.38
C ALA A 111 0.84 0.82 7.04
N ALA A 112 0.67 -0.14 7.96
CA ALA A 112 -0.07 -1.38 7.69
C ALA A 112 -1.56 -1.14 7.32
N PRO A 113 -2.32 -0.28 8.02
CA PRO A 113 -3.73 -0.03 7.68
C PRO A 113 -3.90 0.56 6.28
N LEU A 114 -3.05 1.53 5.92
CA LEU A 114 -3.09 2.19 4.62
C LEU A 114 -2.80 1.20 3.48
N GLN A 115 -1.83 0.31 3.66
CA GLN A 115 -1.49 -0.69 2.64
C GLN A 115 -2.63 -1.69 2.39
N VAL A 116 -3.33 -2.12 3.44
CA VAL A 116 -4.51 -2.98 3.27
C VAL A 116 -5.62 -2.23 2.55
N PHE A 117 -5.88 -0.98 2.93
CA PHE A 117 -6.88 -0.14 2.27
C PHE A 117 -6.61 -0.02 0.75
N TYR A 118 -5.40 0.37 0.36
CA TYR A 118 -5.06 0.49 -1.07
C TYR A 118 -5.15 -0.84 -1.81
N ALA A 119 -4.76 -1.95 -1.18
CA ALA A 119 -4.85 -3.28 -1.79
C ALA A 119 -6.31 -3.71 -2.04
N LEU A 120 -7.21 -3.40 -1.10
CA LEU A 120 -8.64 -3.69 -1.26
C LEU A 120 -9.30 -2.82 -2.33
N VAL A 121 -9.02 -1.51 -2.34
CA VAL A 121 -9.56 -0.61 -3.37
C VAL A 121 -9.07 -1.02 -4.76
N ALA A 122 -7.77 -1.32 -4.92
CA ALA A 122 -7.23 -1.79 -6.19
C ALA A 122 -7.80 -3.17 -6.60
N GLY A 123 -7.93 -4.10 -5.66
CA GLY A 123 -8.46 -5.45 -5.92
C GLY A 123 -9.93 -5.44 -6.34
N VAL A 124 -10.78 -4.82 -5.53
CA VAL A 124 -12.22 -4.70 -5.81
C VAL A 124 -12.45 -3.87 -7.07
N GLY A 125 -11.75 -2.74 -7.20
CA GLY A 125 -11.85 -1.89 -8.39
C GLY A 125 -11.44 -2.62 -9.67
N GLY A 126 -10.35 -3.39 -9.65
CA GLY A 126 -9.92 -4.19 -10.79
C GLY A 126 -10.92 -5.28 -11.21
N MET A 127 -11.53 -5.97 -10.23
CA MET A 127 -12.60 -6.93 -10.48
C MET A 127 -13.85 -6.26 -11.03
N CYS A 128 -14.28 -5.14 -10.45
CA CYS A 128 -15.46 -4.40 -10.91
C CYS A 128 -15.27 -3.87 -12.33
N ASN A 129 -14.11 -3.29 -12.67
CA ASN A 129 -13.78 -2.85 -14.02
C ASN A 129 -13.94 -4.01 -15.03
N THR A 130 -13.40 -5.20 -14.70
CA THR A 130 -13.44 -6.34 -15.62
C THR A 130 -14.82 -6.99 -15.72
N PHE A 131 -15.44 -7.31 -14.58
CA PHE A 131 -16.64 -8.15 -14.55
C PHE A 131 -17.95 -7.36 -14.62
N VAL A 132 -17.99 -6.16 -14.06
CA VAL A 132 -19.18 -5.29 -14.04
C VAL A 132 -19.17 -4.35 -15.24
N LEU A 133 -18.06 -3.62 -15.44
CA LEU A 133 -17.95 -2.65 -16.53
C LEU A 133 -17.57 -3.28 -17.88
N LYS A 134 -17.19 -4.57 -17.89
CA LYS A 134 -16.77 -5.34 -19.07
C LYS A 134 -15.52 -4.77 -19.76
N GLU A 135 -14.66 -4.11 -18.98
CA GLU A 135 -13.37 -3.63 -19.45
C GLU A 135 -12.35 -4.78 -19.57
N ALA A 136 -11.16 -4.47 -20.09
CA ALA A 136 -10.12 -5.45 -20.32
C ALA A 136 -9.71 -6.22 -19.04
N ALA A 137 -9.40 -7.51 -19.19
CA ALA A 137 -8.94 -8.38 -18.11
C ALA A 137 -7.65 -7.90 -17.41
N ALA A 138 -6.91 -6.98 -18.03
CA ALA A 138 -5.75 -6.33 -17.43
C ALA A 138 -6.09 -5.62 -16.11
N TRP A 139 -7.32 -5.09 -15.96
CA TRP A 139 -7.77 -4.50 -14.70
C TRP A 139 -7.84 -5.52 -13.56
N ALA A 140 -8.42 -6.70 -13.81
CA ALA A 140 -8.48 -7.79 -12.83
C ALA A 140 -7.09 -8.33 -12.50
N TRP A 141 -6.21 -8.50 -13.50
CA TRP A 141 -4.83 -8.94 -13.26
C TRP A 141 -4.03 -7.93 -12.44
N GLY A 142 -4.06 -6.66 -12.82
CA GLY A 142 -3.33 -5.61 -12.12
C GLY A 142 -3.83 -5.41 -10.68
N GLY A 143 -5.15 -5.25 -10.50
CA GLY A 143 -5.76 -5.14 -9.18
C GLY A 143 -5.59 -6.41 -8.33
N GLY A 144 -5.71 -7.58 -8.95
CA GLY A 144 -5.54 -8.87 -8.30
C GLY A 144 -4.12 -9.12 -7.80
N LEU A 145 -3.09 -8.74 -8.56
CA LEU A 145 -1.68 -8.81 -8.12
C LEU A 145 -1.44 -7.91 -6.91
N VAL A 146 -2.01 -6.70 -6.89
CA VAL A 146 -1.92 -5.82 -5.71
C VAL A 146 -2.65 -6.44 -4.52
N ALA A 147 -3.87 -6.93 -4.71
CA ALA A 147 -4.67 -7.56 -3.67
C ALA A 147 -4.01 -8.84 -3.10
N MET A 148 -3.27 -9.59 -3.91
CA MET A 148 -2.54 -10.79 -3.51
C MET A 148 -1.47 -10.51 -2.44
N ASN A 149 -1.06 -9.26 -2.27
CA ASN A 149 -0.21 -8.87 -1.14
C ASN A 149 -0.89 -9.09 0.23
N VAL A 150 -2.22 -9.08 0.31
CA VAL A 150 -2.97 -9.35 1.55
C VAL A 150 -2.78 -10.80 2.01
N PRO A 151 -3.13 -11.83 1.23
CA PRO A 151 -2.87 -13.22 1.63
C PRO A 151 -1.38 -13.50 1.80
N PHE A 152 -0.50 -12.96 0.95
CA PHE A 152 0.94 -13.06 1.17
C PHE A 152 1.38 -12.49 2.52
N THR A 153 0.83 -11.34 2.91
CA THR A 153 1.15 -10.72 4.20
C THR A 153 0.67 -11.58 5.36
N LEU A 154 -0.53 -12.13 5.29
CA LEU A 154 -1.08 -12.98 6.35
C LEU A 154 -0.32 -14.30 6.52
N LEU A 155 0.11 -14.92 5.41
CA LEU A 155 0.77 -16.21 5.44
C LEU A 155 2.27 -16.10 5.77
N CYS A 156 2.97 -15.14 5.16
CA CYS A 156 4.43 -15.06 5.24
C CYS A 156 4.92 -13.98 6.21
N LEU A 157 4.31 -12.80 6.23
CA LEU A 157 4.80 -11.66 7.06
C LEU A 157 4.22 -11.67 8.48
N MET A 158 2.94 -12.01 8.65
CA MET A 158 2.26 -11.92 9.93
C MET A 158 2.95 -12.70 11.07
N PRO A 159 3.46 -13.94 10.89
CA PRO A 159 4.17 -14.61 11.98
C PRO A 159 5.41 -13.81 12.44
N ILE A 160 6.14 -13.21 11.49
CA ILE A 160 7.31 -12.38 11.78
C ILE A 160 6.89 -11.05 12.42
N ASN A 161 5.81 -10.43 11.94
CA ASN A 161 5.29 -9.19 12.51
C ASN A 161 4.84 -9.39 13.96
N LYS A 162 4.20 -10.54 14.28
CA LYS A 162 3.80 -10.87 15.66
C LYS A 162 5.03 -11.02 16.56
N GLU A 163 6.06 -11.72 16.09
CA GLU A 163 7.28 -11.93 16.86
C GLU A 163 8.08 -10.64 17.06
N LEU A 164 8.25 -9.82 16.01
CA LEU A 164 8.88 -8.50 16.12
C LEU A 164 8.08 -7.56 17.03
N GLY A 165 6.75 -7.62 16.96
CA GLY A 165 5.84 -6.85 17.83
C GLY A 165 6.03 -7.17 19.30
N LYS A 166 6.06 -8.46 19.67
CA LYS A 166 6.34 -8.91 21.05
C LYS A 166 7.69 -8.41 21.55
N ARG A 167 8.72 -8.46 20.70
CA ARG A 167 10.07 -7.98 21.06
C ARG A 167 10.13 -6.48 21.24
N ALA A 168 9.35 -5.73 20.47
CA ALA A 168 9.26 -4.28 20.63
C ALA A 168 8.59 -3.93 21.97
N GLU A 169 7.49 -4.61 22.30
CA GLU A 169 6.78 -4.43 23.57
C GLU A 169 7.67 -4.74 24.78
N MET A 170 8.41 -5.85 24.77
CA MET A 170 9.36 -6.15 25.84
C MET A 170 10.43 -5.06 26.02
N VAL A 171 10.85 -4.42 24.92
CA VAL A 171 11.84 -3.34 24.96
C VAL A 171 11.23 -2.06 25.54
N GLU A 172 9.99 -1.73 25.18
CA GLU A 172 9.24 -0.61 25.77
C GLU A 172 9.11 -0.79 27.30
N LEU A 173 8.71 -1.99 27.75
CA LEU A 173 8.59 -2.31 29.18
C LEU A 173 9.94 -2.23 29.92
N GLU A 174 11.04 -2.69 29.30
CA GLU A 174 12.39 -2.58 29.87
C GLU A 174 12.82 -1.11 30.00
N GLN A 175 12.40 -0.24 29.08
CA GLN A 175 12.69 1.21 29.16
C GLN A 175 11.85 1.90 30.23
N GLU A 176 10.57 1.53 30.35
CA GLU A 176 9.67 2.09 31.36
C GLU A 176 10.09 1.70 32.78
N THR A 177 10.46 0.43 32.99
CA THR A 177 10.99 -0.07 34.27
C THR A 177 12.30 0.63 34.66
N ARG A 178 13.14 0.95 33.66
CA ARG A 178 14.40 1.67 33.91
C ARG A 178 14.14 3.13 34.27
N GLY A 179 13.26 3.81 33.51
CA GLY A 179 12.92 5.20 33.79
C GLY A 179 12.19 5.41 35.12
N THR A 180 11.43 4.41 35.58
CA THR A 180 10.80 4.45 36.93
C THR A 180 11.83 4.28 38.03
N SER A 181 12.78 3.36 37.89
CA SER A 181 13.90 3.22 38.84
C SER A 181 14.73 4.51 38.95
N ASP A 182 15.05 5.14 37.82
CA ASP A 182 15.83 6.38 37.80
C ASP A 182 15.02 7.53 38.46
N ARG A 183 13.69 7.58 38.24
CA ARG A 183 12.79 8.57 38.86
C ARG A 183 12.64 8.39 40.36
N GLU A 184 12.52 7.16 40.84
CA GLU A 184 12.47 6.84 42.29
C GLU A 184 13.78 7.19 43.00
N GLU A 185 14.93 7.07 42.32
CA GLU A 185 16.23 7.51 42.82
C GLU A 185 16.32 9.05 42.86
N GLU A 186 15.85 9.75 41.81
CA GLU A 186 15.84 11.22 41.75
C GLU A 186 14.89 11.85 42.80
N THR A 187 13.75 11.20 43.09
CA THR A 187 12.80 11.68 44.12
C THR A 187 13.34 11.51 45.55
N LYS A 188 14.24 10.54 45.79
CA LYS A 188 14.90 10.38 47.10
C LYS A 188 16.03 11.38 47.32
N VAL A 189 16.65 11.88 46.24
CA VAL A 189 17.70 12.89 46.33
C VAL A 189 17.16 14.25 46.80
N ASP A 190 15.86 14.51 46.62
CA ASP A 190 15.20 15.72 47.13
C ASP A 190 14.69 15.59 48.59
N GLU A 191 14.63 14.37 49.16
CA GLU A 191 14.13 14.15 50.53
C GLU A 191 15.22 13.83 51.58
N ASP A 192 16.43 13.43 51.17
CA ASP A 192 17.49 13.01 52.12
C ASP A 192 18.77 13.87 52.04
N GLU A 193 18.69 15.12 52.52
CA GLU A 193 19.83 15.78 53.19
C GLU A 193 19.56 15.80 54.70
N ILE A 194 19.83 14.66 55.35
CA ILE A 194 20.34 14.43 56.73
C ILE A 194 20.09 12.94 57.01
N GLU A 195 21.14 12.12 56.92
CA GLU A 195 21.66 11.29 58.03
C GLU A 195 22.57 10.19 57.45
N GLU A 196 23.78 10.15 58.00
CA GLU A 196 24.86 9.21 57.72
C GLU A 196 24.58 7.86 58.41
N ALA A 197 24.60 6.71 57.69
CA ALA A 197 25.02 5.40 58.21
C ALA A 197 24.96 4.21 57.20
N ASP A 198 26.12 3.55 57.07
CA ASP A 198 26.40 2.11 56.91
C ASP A 198 25.97 1.32 55.62
N PRO A 199 26.88 0.51 55.00
CA PRO A 199 26.60 -0.16 53.74
C PRO A 199 26.16 -1.62 53.96
N VAL A 200 24.85 -1.89 53.94
CA VAL A 200 24.34 -3.27 53.91
C VAL A 200 23.16 -3.45 52.95
N SER A 201 23.47 -4.10 51.82
CA SER A 201 22.68 -5.12 51.13
C SER A 201 21.23 -4.80 50.72
N ARG A 202 20.99 -4.80 49.39
CA ARG A 202 20.05 -5.78 48.83
C ARG A 202 20.28 -6.09 47.36
N ARG A 203 20.75 -7.31 47.16
CA ARG A 203 20.81 -8.06 45.91
C ARG A 203 19.38 -8.32 45.40
N VAL A 204 19.00 -7.76 44.24
CA VAL A 204 17.88 -8.29 43.46
C VAL A 204 18.45 -9.16 42.35
N THR A 205 18.75 -10.40 42.71
CA THR A 205 18.82 -11.49 41.73
C THR A 205 17.39 -11.88 41.43
N PHE A 206 16.83 -11.39 40.33
CA PHE A 206 15.61 -11.98 39.80
C PHE A 206 16.01 -13.13 38.87
N CYS A 207 16.09 -14.33 39.45
CA CYS A 207 16.11 -15.57 38.71
C CYS A 207 14.73 -15.80 38.10
N LEU A 208 14.44 -15.18 36.95
CA LEU A 208 13.44 -15.75 36.04
C LEU A 208 14.09 -16.89 35.28
N GLY A 209 13.44 -18.04 35.38
CA GLY A 209 13.93 -19.33 34.97
C GLY A 209 14.65 -19.32 33.63
N SER A 210 15.79 -20.01 33.64
CA SER A 210 16.52 -20.49 32.48
C SER A 210 15.58 -21.30 31.57
N TRP A 211 14.91 -20.60 30.66
CA TRP A 211 14.67 -21.13 29.34
C TRP A 211 15.91 -20.77 28.53
N SER A 212 16.83 -21.72 28.44
CA SER A 212 17.75 -21.80 27.31
C SER A 212 16.92 -21.85 26.03
N CYS A 213 16.53 -20.70 25.50
CA CYS A 213 16.01 -20.58 24.15
C CYS A 213 17.19 -20.48 23.17
N SER A 214 17.96 -21.57 23.09
CA SER A 214 19.03 -21.79 22.09
C SER A 214 18.50 -21.92 20.66
N GLY A 215 17.29 -21.40 20.37
CA GLY A 215 16.58 -21.64 19.11
C GLY A 215 15.69 -20.49 18.61
N LEU A 216 15.54 -19.37 19.35
CA LEU A 216 14.81 -18.23 18.80
C LEU A 216 15.74 -17.42 17.87
N PRO A 217 15.33 -17.12 16.63
CA PRO A 217 16.14 -16.31 15.73
C PRO A 217 16.45 -14.94 16.38
N SER A 218 17.70 -14.49 16.23
CA SER A 218 18.11 -13.16 16.70
C SER A 218 17.19 -12.08 16.12
N THR A 219 16.90 -11.03 16.88
CA THR A 219 16.06 -9.92 16.40
C THR A 219 16.60 -9.28 15.12
N LYS A 220 17.93 -9.25 14.98
CA LYS A 220 18.61 -8.82 13.76
C LYS A 220 18.29 -9.73 12.56
N HIS A 221 18.19 -11.03 12.79
CA HIS A 221 17.81 -11.99 11.77
C HIS A 221 16.34 -11.80 11.35
N LEU A 222 15.43 -11.66 12.31
CA LEU A 222 14.01 -11.39 12.04
C LEU A 222 13.80 -10.11 11.24
N LEU A 223 14.51 -9.02 11.58
CA LEU A 223 14.45 -7.77 10.80
C LEU A 223 14.95 -7.98 9.37
N ARG A 224 16.04 -8.74 9.16
CA ARG A 224 16.54 -9.06 7.81
C ARG A 224 15.53 -9.87 7.01
N LEU A 225 14.97 -10.91 7.61
CA LEU A 225 13.96 -11.76 6.98
C LEU A 225 12.69 -10.97 6.64
N TRP A 226 12.25 -10.11 7.56
CA TRP A 226 11.15 -9.18 7.32
C TRP A 226 11.41 -8.29 6.12
N GLY A 227 12.62 -7.72 6.01
CA GLY A 227 13.02 -6.90 4.86
C GLY A 227 13.02 -7.67 3.54
N GLN A 228 13.49 -8.91 3.54
CA GLN A 228 13.49 -9.78 2.34
C GLN A 228 12.06 -10.10 1.88
N LEU A 229 11.19 -10.52 2.79
CA LEU A 229 9.80 -10.81 2.46
C LEU A 229 9.04 -9.54 2.07
N HIS A 230 9.35 -8.41 2.70
CA HIS A 230 8.75 -7.15 2.32
C HIS A 230 9.18 -6.71 0.91
N ALA A 231 10.41 -6.96 0.50
CA ALA A 231 10.86 -6.71 -0.88
C ALA A 231 10.06 -7.54 -1.89
N VAL A 232 9.71 -8.80 -1.57
CA VAL A 232 8.81 -9.62 -2.40
C VAL A 232 7.43 -8.94 -2.52
N ARG A 233 6.89 -8.43 -1.41
CA ARG A 233 5.62 -7.66 -1.41
C ARG A 233 5.71 -6.41 -2.30
N ALA A 234 6.84 -5.69 -2.25
CA ALA A 234 7.07 -4.53 -3.09
C ALA A 234 7.13 -4.90 -4.59
N ALA A 235 7.82 -5.98 -4.94
CA ALA A 235 7.91 -6.48 -6.31
C ALA A 235 6.54 -6.93 -6.85
N LEU A 236 5.75 -7.63 -6.02
CA LEU A 236 4.40 -8.07 -6.38
C LEU A 236 3.46 -6.87 -6.61
N GLY A 237 3.45 -5.90 -5.68
CA GLY A 237 2.67 -4.66 -5.82
C GLY A 237 3.09 -3.83 -7.04
N LEU A 238 4.40 -3.69 -7.28
CA LEU A 238 4.94 -3.00 -8.45
C LEU A 238 4.55 -3.70 -9.75
N SER A 239 4.56 -5.04 -9.78
CA SER A 239 4.13 -5.81 -10.95
C SER A 239 2.67 -5.53 -11.30
N GLY A 240 1.78 -5.52 -10.30
CA GLY A 240 0.38 -5.14 -10.49
C GLY A 240 0.20 -3.73 -11.04
N PHE A 241 0.97 -2.77 -10.52
CA PHE A 241 0.97 -1.39 -11.00
C PHE A 241 1.47 -1.26 -12.45
N LEU A 242 2.52 -1.99 -12.82
CA LEU A 242 3.05 -1.99 -14.18
C LEU A 242 2.07 -2.59 -15.18
N VAL A 243 1.33 -3.63 -14.81
CA VAL A 243 0.24 -4.19 -15.64
C VAL A 243 -0.82 -3.13 -15.93
N LEU A 244 -1.28 -2.41 -14.90
CA LEU A 244 -2.27 -1.34 -15.09
C LEU A 244 -1.71 -0.18 -15.91
N THR A 245 -0.45 0.19 -15.68
CA THR A 245 0.23 1.26 -16.43
C THR A 245 0.35 0.91 -17.90
N ALA A 246 0.80 -0.30 -18.23
CA ALA A 246 0.89 -0.79 -19.60
C ALA A 246 -0.49 -0.78 -20.29
N HIS A 247 -1.54 -1.19 -19.57
CA HIS A 247 -2.90 -1.17 -20.08
C HIS A 247 -3.38 0.26 -20.39
N VAL A 248 -3.24 1.19 -19.43
CA VAL A 248 -3.64 2.60 -19.60
C VAL A 248 -2.90 3.24 -20.77
N LEU A 249 -1.58 3.02 -20.87
CA LEU A 249 -0.77 3.53 -21.98
C LEU A 249 -1.19 2.93 -23.33
N SER A 250 -1.48 1.64 -23.38
CA SER A 250 -1.97 0.97 -24.60
C SER A 250 -3.29 1.57 -25.08
N VAL A 251 -4.24 1.81 -24.18
CA VAL A 251 -5.53 2.44 -24.51
C VAL A 251 -5.33 3.88 -24.99
N ALA A 252 -4.47 4.65 -24.32
CA ALA A 252 -4.16 6.02 -24.70
C ALA A 252 -3.51 6.10 -26.09
N HIS A 253 -2.58 5.18 -26.38
CA HIS A 253 -1.91 5.09 -27.67
C HIS A 253 -2.91 4.79 -28.80
N SER A 254 -3.77 3.79 -28.63
CA SER A 254 -4.80 3.44 -29.63
C SER A 254 -5.75 4.59 -29.92
N ARG A 255 -6.21 5.31 -28.87
CA ARG A 255 -7.09 6.48 -29.03
C ARG A 255 -6.42 7.61 -29.82
N ARG A 256 -5.10 7.81 -29.62
CA ARG A 256 -4.34 8.83 -30.33
C ARG A 256 -4.17 8.47 -31.81
N ALA A 257 -3.82 7.22 -32.11
CA ALA A 257 -3.67 6.72 -33.48
C ALA A 257 -4.98 6.85 -34.28
N SER A 258 -6.13 6.51 -33.69
CA SER A 258 -7.43 6.67 -34.34
C SER A 258 -7.75 8.13 -34.66
N LYS A 259 -7.42 9.08 -33.78
CA LYS A 259 -7.64 10.51 -34.05
C LYS A 259 -6.77 11.02 -35.20
N VAL A 260 -5.52 10.58 -35.29
CA VAL A 260 -4.63 10.97 -36.39
C VAL A 260 -5.17 10.47 -37.73
N MET A 261 -5.71 9.24 -37.80
CA MET A 261 -6.31 8.73 -39.06
C MET A 261 -7.61 9.41 -39.45
N ILE A 262 -8.36 9.96 -38.50
CA ILE A 262 -9.67 10.60 -38.78
C ILE A 262 -9.49 12.08 -39.16
N TYR A 263 -8.48 12.76 -38.62
CA TYR A 263 -8.29 14.22 -38.76
C TYR A 263 -7.01 14.63 -39.49
N GLY A 264 -6.15 13.69 -39.90
CA GLY A 264 -4.92 13.93 -40.66
C GLY A 264 -5.05 13.41 -42.08
#